data_AF-A0A353LWQ6-F1
#
_entry.id   AF-A0A353LWQ6-F1
#
_cell.length_a   1.000
_cell.length_b   1.000
_cell.length_c   1.000
_cell.angle_alpha   90.00
_cell.angle_beta   90.00
_cell.angle_gamma   90.00
#
_symmetry.space_group_name_H-M   'P 1'
#
loop_
_entity.id
_entity.type
_entity.pdbx_description
1 polymer ?
#
loop_
_entity_poly.entity_id
_entity_poly.type
_entity_poly.pdbx_seq_one_letter_code
_entity_poly.pdbx_strand_id
1 'polypeptide(L)'
;MRIVAKRIWWGLILLGMLAFLYRVRTVLTPFLFAILIAYILYPVVVAVEKRGASRIVAILVVYAIFGVLVGVTFSVAMPSLLKDLEDIARKLPQQASQLQDLGQDAVGFFRRIQLPATVRDALAIVMQRVQMATEALAGRLMQTVMATFTHVISLIISPVLAFYFLRDHQA
;
A
#
# COMPACT_ATOMS: atom_id res chain seq x y z
N MET A 1 -23.73 44.95 -2.52
CA MET A 1 -24.31 43.70 -1.97
C MET A 1 -24.32 42.49 -2.93
N ARG A 2 -24.65 42.61 -4.23
CA ARG A 2 -24.76 41.46 -5.16
C ARG A 2 -23.47 40.64 -5.37
N ILE A 3 -22.29 41.26 -5.25
CA ILE A 3 -20.99 40.59 -5.41
C ILE A 3 -20.68 39.66 -4.21
N VAL A 4 -21.03 40.09 -2.99
CA VAL A 4 -20.82 39.31 -1.76
C VAL A 4 -21.74 38.08 -1.74
N ALA A 5 -23.01 38.25 -2.14
CA ALA A 5 -23.95 37.15 -2.28
C ALA A 5 -23.46 36.11 -3.31
N LYS A 6 -22.99 36.55 -4.49
CA LYS A 6 -22.44 35.63 -5.51
C LYS A 6 -21.25 34.82 -4.98
N ARG A 7 -20.34 35.47 -4.24
CA ARG A 7 -19.13 34.85 -3.68
C ARG A 7 -19.44 33.83 -2.57
N ILE A 8 -20.46 34.08 -1.75
CA ILE A 8 -20.98 33.12 -0.76
C ILE A 8 -21.61 31.91 -1.44
N TRP A 9 -22.39 32.12 -2.51
CA TRP A 9 -22.98 31.03 -3.30
C TRP A 9 -21.92 30.14 -3.96
N TRP A 10 -20.86 30.71 -4.54
CA TRP A 10 -19.72 29.93 -5.04
C TRP A 10 -19.04 29.11 -3.94
N GLY A 11 -18.88 29.68 -2.74
CA GLY A 11 -18.34 28.97 -1.58
C GLY A 11 -19.19 27.77 -1.16
N LEU A 12 -20.52 27.94 -1.10
CA LEU A 12 -21.46 26.86 -0.77
C LEU A 12 -21.46 25.74 -1.83
N ILE A 13 -21.43 26.11 -3.12
CA ILE A 13 -21.31 25.14 -4.22
C ILE A 13 -20.01 24.35 -4.11
N LEU A 14 -18.88 25.04 -3.85
CA LEU A 14 -17.59 24.40 -3.71
C LEU A 14 -17.55 23.44 -2.52
N LEU A 15 -18.11 23.85 -1.37
CA LEU A 15 -18.22 23.01 -0.18
C LEU A 15 -19.09 21.77 -0.42
N GLY A 16 -20.24 21.95 -1.08
CA GLY A 16 -21.13 20.85 -1.46
C GLY A 16 -20.48 19.88 -2.44
N MET A 17 -19.74 20.41 -3.42
CA MET A 17 -18.95 19.62 -4.37
C MET A 17 -17.86 18.80 -3.66
N LEU A 18 -17.08 19.41 -2.75
CA LEU A 18 -16.09 18.68 -1.95
C LEU A 18 -16.73 17.58 -1.08
N ALA A 19 -17.87 17.86 -0.44
CA ALA A 19 -18.59 16.87 0.35
C ALA A 19 -19.09 15.69 -0.49
N PHE A 20 -19.61 15.97 -1.70
CA PHE A 20 -20.00 14.95 -2.66
C PHE A 20 -18.79 14.11 -3.13
N LEU A 21 -17.69 14.75 -3.52
CA LEU A 21 -16.45 14.05 -3.91
C LEU A 21 -15.91 13.18 -2.77
N TYR A 22 -15.97 13.66 -1.53
CA TYR A 22 -15.56 12.90 -0.36
C TYR A 22 -16.40 11.63 -0.18
N ARG A 23 -17.71 11.70 -0.44
CA ARG A 23 -18.61 10.55 -0.33
C ARG A 23 -18.40 9.54 -1.46
N VAL A 24 -18.14 10.01 -2.68
CA VAL A 24 -18.00 9.17 -3.87
C VAL A 24 -16.58 8.63 -4.06
N ARG A 25 -15.58 9.16 -3.33
CA ARG A 25 -14.16 8.74 -3.41
C ARG A 25 -13.97 7.22 -3.46
N THR A 26 -14.72 6.46 -2.67
CA THR A 26 -14.64 4.99 -2.60
C THR A 26 -14.97 4.33 -3.94
N VAL A 27 -15.91 4.89 -4.70
CA VAL A 27 -16.29 4.42 -6.05
C VAL A 27 -15.41 5.05 -7.13
N LEU A 28 -14.90 6.26 -6.89
CA LEU A 28 -13.99 6.95 -7.80
C LEU A 28 -12.66 6.22 -7.95
N THR A 29 -12.16 5.64 -6.86
CA THR A 29 -10.87 4.94 -6.82
C THR A 29 -10.81 3.79 -7.84
N PRO A 30 -11.73 2.80 -7.86
CA PRO A 30 -11.70 1.76 -8.87
C PRO A 30 -11.91 2.29 -10.30
N PHE A 31 -12.63 3.39 -10.49
CA PHE A 31 -12.83 4.00 -11.79
C PHE A 31 -11.54 4.63 -12.34
N LEU A 32 -10.79 5.36 -11.51
CA LEU A 32 -9.47 5.91 -11.84
C LEU A 32 -8.48 4.80 -12.23
N PHE A 33 -8.45 3.71 -11.47
CA PHE A 33 -7.63 2.54 -11.80
C PHE A 33 -8.06 1.87 -13.11
N ALA A 34 -9.36 1.80 -13.38
CA ALA A 34 -9.85 1.26 -14.65
C ALA A 34 -9.37 2.08 -15.85
N ILE A 35 -9.43 3.42 -15.75
CA ILE A 35 -8.89 4.32 -16.78
C ILE A 35 -7.39 4.11 -16.95
N LEU A 36 -6.65 4.02 -15.86
CA LEU A 36 -5.20 3.78 -15.89
C LEU A 36 -4.85 2.46 -16.59
N ILE A 37 -5.53 1.36 -16.22
CA ILE A 37 -5.35 0.04 -16.84
C ILE A 37 -5.71 0.13 -18.33
N ALA A 38 -6.87 0.68 -18.68
CA ALA A 38 -7.31 0.83 -20.06
C ALA A 38 -6.28 1.63 -20.88
N TYR A 39 -5.76 2.73 -20.35
CA TYR A 39 -4.76 3.55 -21.03
C TYR A 39 -3.46 2.78 -21.32
N ILE A 40 -2.99 1.98 -20.35
CA ILE A 40 -1.77 1.16 -20.51
C ILE A 40 -2.00 0.01 -21.52
N LEU A 41 -3.16 -0.64 -21.44
CA LEU A 41 -3.46 -1.80 -22.30
C LEU A 41 -3.84 -1.39 -23.73
N TYR A 42 -4.42 -0.19 -23.92
CA TYR A 42 -4.86 0.32 -25.22
C TYR A 42 -3.82 0.19 -26.35
N PRO A 43 -2.56 0.67 -26.22
CA PRO A 43 -1.58 0.53 -27.29
C PRO A 43 -1.26 -0.94 -27.62
N VAL A 44 -1.30 -1.82 -26.61
CA VAL A 44 -1.06 -3.27 -26.79
C VAL A 44 -2.24 -3.90 -27.53
N VAL A 45 -3.48 -3.53 -27.17
CA VAL A 45 -4.70 -3.99 -27.86
C VAL A 45 -4.68 -3.56 -29.32
N VAL A 46 -4.41 -2.29 -29.61
CA VAL A 46 -4.30 -1.77 -30.97
C VAL A 46 -3.19 -2.47 -31.77
N ALA A 47 -2.06 -2.79 -31.14
CA ALA A 47 -1.00 -3.55 -31.80
C ALA A 47 -1.42 -4.97 -32.20
N VAL A 48 -2.30 -5.60 -31.40
CA VAL A 48 -2.86 -6.93 -31.70
C VAL A 48 -3.97 -6.84 -32.76
N GLU A 49 -4.82 -5.81 -32.71
CA GLU A 49 -5.83 -5.53 -33.74
C GLU A 49 -5.21 -5.31 -35.12
N LYS A 50 -4.09 -4.59 -35.20
CA LYS A 50 -3.34 -4.37 -36.45
C LYS A 50 -2.85 -5.67 -37.11
N ARG A 51 -2.82 -6.80 -36.38
CA ARG A 51 -2.48 -8.12 -36.91
C ARG A 51 -3.70 -8.89 -37.46
N GLY A 52 -4.88 -8.25 -37.52
CA GLY A 52 -6.10 -8.83 -38.05
C GLY A 52 -7.02 -9.47 -37.01
N ALA A 53 -6.72 -9.33 -35.71
CA ALA A 53 -7.59 -9.82 -34.65
C ALA A 53 -8.82 -8.91 -34.50
N SER A 54 -10.00 -9.51 -34.25
CA SER A 54 -11.16 -8.72 -33.83
C SER A 54 -10.90 -8.09 -32.47
N ARG A 55 -11.46 -6.89 -32.23
CA ARG A 55 -11.24 -6.10 -31.02
C ARG A 55 -11.43 -6.89 -29.72
N ILE A 56 -12.52 -7.66 -29.64
CA ILE A 56 -12.80 -8.50 -28.47
C ILE A 56 -11.70 -9.53 -28.26
N VAL A 57 -11.24 -10.18 -29.33
CA VAL A 57 -10.15 -11.16 -29.26
C VAL A 57 -8.84 -10.49 -28.86
N ALA A 58 -8.54 -9.31 -29.40
CA ALA A 58 -7.35 -8.55 -29.02
C ALA A 58 -7.35 -8.20 -27.53
N ILE A 59 -8.46 -7.70 -26.99
CA ILE A 59 -8.60 -7.40 -25.55
C ILE A 59 -8.43 -8.68 -24.71
N LEU A 60 -9.08 -9.79 -25.09
CA LEU A 60 -8.98 -11.05 -24.35
C LEU A 60 -7.55 -11.61 -24.33
N VAL A 61 -6.85 -11.57 -25.46
CA VAL A 61 -5.45 -12.00 -25.55
C VAL A 61 -4.55 -11.14 -24.67
N VAL A 62 -4.70 -9.81 -24.72
CA VAL A 62 -3.93 -8.89 -23.88
C VAL A 62 -4.24 -9.13 -22.41
N TYR A 63 -5.50 -9.32 -22.03
CA TYR A 63 -5.89 -9.65 -20.66
C TYR A 63 -5.33 -10.99 -20.19
N ALA A 64 -5.30 -12.00 -21.05
CA ALA A 64 -4.71 -13.30 -20.71
C ALA A 64 -3.20 -13.17 -20.44
N ILE A 65 -2.47 -12.49 -21.32
CA ILE A 65 -1.02 -12.25 -21.15
C ILE A 65 -0.75 -11.42 -19.89
N PHE A 66 -1.51 -10.34 -19.70
CA PHE A 66 -1.39 -9.47 -18.53
C PHE A 66 -1.70 -10.24 -17.24
N GLY A 67 -2.76 -11.04 -17.22
CA GLY A 67 -3.14 -11.88 -16.09
C GLY A 67 -2.07 -12.91 -15.74
N VAL A 68 -1.47 -13.56 -16.74
CA VAL A 68 -0.34 -14.48 -16.53
C VAL A 68 0.87 -13.75 -15.97
N LEU A 69 1.24 -12.59 -16.56
CA LEU A 69 2.38 -11.80 -16.10
C LEU A 69 2.23 -11.36 -14.64
N VAL A 70 1.05 -10.83 -14.30
CA VAL A 70 0.71 -10.44 -12.93
C VAL A 70 0.70 -11.67 -12.01
N GLY A 71 0.06 -12.77 -12.41
CA GLY A 71 -0.02 -14.00 -11.63
C GLY A 71 1.37 -14.58 -11.30
N VAL A 72 2.28 -14.63 -12.27
CA VAL A 72 3.67 -15.08 -12.08
C VAL A 72 4.44 -14.11 -11.19
N THR A 73 4.27 -12.80 -11.41
CA THR A 73 4.93 -11.78 -10.56
C THR A 73 4.49 -11.94 -9.10
N PHE A 74 3.18 -12.09 -8.86
CA PHE A 74 2.65 -12.29 -7.51
C PHE A 74 3.08 -13.62 -6.89
N SER A 75 3.10 -14.71 -7.66
CA SER A 75 3.50 -16.02 -7.13
C SER A 75 4.96 -16.07 -6.69
N VAL A 76 5.84 -15.27 -7.30
CA VAL A 76 7.25 -15.17 -6.92
C VAL A 76 7.48 -14.08 -5.86
N ALA A 77 6.90 -12.89 -6.05
CA ALA A 77 7.13 -11.75 -5.17
C ALA A 77 6.48 -11.92 -3.80
N MET A 78 5.23 -12.40 -3.74
CA MET A 78 4.49 -12.52 -2.48
C MET A 78 5.19 -13.42 -1.45
N PRO A 79 5.65 -14.66 -1.76
CA PRO A 79 6.36 -15.48 -0.78
C PRO A 79 7.71 -14.89 -0.39
N SER A 80 8.42 -14.20 -1.29
CA SER A 80 9.67 -13.50 -0.93
C SER A 80 9.39 -12.39 0.07
N LEU A 81 8.39 -11.55 -0.18
CA LEU A 81 8.01 -10.47 0.72
C LEU A 81 7.58 -11.00 2.09
N LEU A 82 6.82 -12.09 2.14
CA LEU A 82 6.43 -12.71 3.41
C LEU A 82 7.64 -13.25 4.17
N LYS A 83 8.58 -13.91 3.49
CA LYS A 83 9.84 -14.36 4.10
C LYS A 83 10.66 -13.20 4.61
N ASP A 84 10.78 -12.12 3.84
CA ASP A 84 11.52 -10.92 4.23
C ASP A 84 10.90 -10.26 5.47
N LEU A 85 9.57 -10.18 5.53
CA LEU A 85 8.85 -9.67 6.69
C LEU A 85 8.98 -10.57 7.92
N GLU A 86 8.93 -11.89 7.74
CA GLU A 86 9.10 -12.87 8.81
C GLU A 86 10.54 -12.84 9.36
N ASP A 87 11.53 -12.71 8.48
CA ASP A 87 12.92 -12.54 8.84
C ASP A 87 13.15 -11.25 9.62
N ILE A 88 12.54 -10.14 9.21
CA ILE A 88 12.59 -8.87 9.95
C ILE A 88 11.93 -9.05 11.33
N ALA A 89 10.75 -9.67 11.40
CA ALA A 89 10.03 -9.90 12.64
C ALA A 89 10.78 -10.83 13.62
N ARG A 90 11.58 -11.79 13.11
CA ARG A 90 12.39 -12.71 13.92
C ARG A 90 13.77 -12.12 14.29
N LYS A 91 14.43 -11.44 13.36
CA LYS A 91 15.80 -10.92 13.54
C LYS A 91 15.83 -9.63 14.34
N LEU A 92 14.81 -8.77 14.27
CA LEU A 92 14.74 -7.55 15.09
C LEU A 92 14.80 -7.86 16.60
N PRO A 93 13.96 -8.74 17.17
CA PRO A 93 14.03 -9.07 18.59
C PRO A 93 15.31 -9.85 18.95
N GLN A 94 15.81 -10.75 18.09
CA GLN A 94 17.09 -11.44 18.34
C GLN A 94 18.30 -10.51 18.32
N GLN A 95 18.34 -9.52 17.43
CA GLN A 95 19.39 -8.50 17.43
C GLN A 95 19.24 -7.56 18.63
N ALA A 96 18.01 -7.22 19.02
CA ALA A 96 17.76 -6.46 20.24
C ALA A 96 18.18 -7.23 21.51
N SER A 97 17.96 -8.55 21.56
CA SER A 97 18.40 -9.38 22.68
C SER A 97 19.92 -9.54 22.70
N GLN A 98 20.58 -9.70 21.54
CA GLN A 98 22.04 -9.69 21.46
C GLN A 98 22.66 -8.35 21.86
N LEU A 99 22.01 -7.22 21.55
CA LEU A 99 22.42 -5.90 22.04
C LEU A 99 22.15 -5.74 23.54
N GLN A 100 21.09 -6.35 24.08
CA GLN A 100 20.87 -6.43 25.52
C GLN A 100 21.90 -7.33 26.20
N ASP A 101 22.29 -8.45 25.62
CA ASP A 101 23.28 -9.37 26.17
C ASP A 101 24.69 -8.76 26.09
N LEU A 102 25.05 -8.10 24.98
CA LEU A 102 26.27 -7.29 24.89
C LEU A 102 26.22 -6.12 25.89
N GLY A 103 25.05 -5.52 26.08
CA GLY A 103 24.81 -4.50 27.09
C GLY A 103 24.89 -5.04 28.51
N GLN A 104 24.48 -6.28 28.76
CA GLN A 104 24.52 -6.97 30.06
C GLN A 104 25.92 -7.51 30.37
N ASP A 105 26.67 -7.99 29.38
CA ASP A 105 28.09 -8.33 29.49
C ASP A 105 28.92 -7.07 29.68
N ALA A 106 28.61 -5.98 28.98
CA ALA A 106 29.17 -4.67 29.25
C ALA A 106 28.81 -4.24 30.68
N VAL A 107 27.54 -4.32 31.10
CA VAL A 107 27.10 -4.01 32.48
C VAL A 107 27.69 -4.96 33.51
N GLY A 108 28.05 -6.20 33.15
CA GLY A 108 28.75 -7.19 33.96
C GLY A 108 30.22 -6.83 34.14
N PHE A 109 30.87 -6.38 33.06
CA PHE A 109 32.20 -5.77 33.05
C PHE A 109 32.20 -4.46 33.87
N PHE A 110 31.17 -3.64 33.73
CA PHE A 110 30.93 -2.44 34.53
C PHE A 110 30.36 -2.74 35.92
N ARG A 111 29.97 -3.98 36.26
CA ARG A 111 29.55 -4.32 37.63
C ARG A 111 30.77 -4.39 38.56
N ARG A 112 31.95 -4.64 37.98
CA ARG A 112 33.26 -4.41 38.63
C ARG A 112 33.58 -2.92 38.81
N ILE A 113 32.85 -2.03 38.14
CA ILE A 113 32.98 -0.56 38.20
C ILE A 113 31.63 0.02 38.62
N GLN A 114 31.24 -0.09 39.91
CA GLN A 114 29.94 0.31 40.48
C GLN A 114 29.19 1.42 39.71
N LEU A 115 28.37 1.03 38.73
CA LEU A 115 27.52 1.95 37.99
C LEU A 115 26.40 2.48 38.90
N PRO A 116 26.16 3.80 38.93
CA PRO A 116 25.06 4.41 39.68
C PRO A 116 23.69 3.82 39.28
N ALA A 117 22.77 3.67 40.24
CA ALA A 117 21.43 3.13 40.02
C ALA A 117 20.67 3.88 38.90
N THR A 118 20.88 5.19 38.79
CA THR A 118 20.33 6.06 37.74
C THR A 118 20.66 5.62 36.32
N VAL A 119 21.85 5.05 36.08
CA VAL A 119 22.24 4.56 34.74
C VAL A 119 21.49 3.27 34.39
N ARG A 120 21.26 2.41 35.39
CA ARG A 120 20.51 1.16 35.24
C ARG A 120 19.04 1.42 34.92
N ASP A 121 18.42 2.34 35.67
CA ASP A 121 17.02 2.70 35.47
C ASP A 121 16.81 3.39 34.11
N ALA A 122 17.76 4.25 33.70
CA ALA A 122 17.73 4.87 32.37
C ALA A 122 17.80 3.83 31.24
N LEU A 123 18.68 2.82 31.36
CA LEU A 123 18.78 1.71 30.40
C LEU A 123 17.48 0.89 30.32
N ALA A 124 16.86 0.57 31.46
CA ALA A 124 15.60 -0.16 31.48
C ALA A 124 14.46 0.61 30.78
N ILE A 125 14.36 1.92 31.03
CA ILE A 125 13.37 2.79 30.39
C ILE A 125 13.60 2.86 28.87
N VAL A 126 14.87 2.95 28.43
CA VAL A 126 15.21 2.96 26.99
C VAL A 126 14.82 1.64 26.33
N MET A 127 15.14 0.50 26.95
CA MET A 127 14.79 -0.81 26.42
C MET A 127 13.27 -1.01 26.32
N GLN A 128 12.52 -0.59 27.33
CA GLN A 128 11.05 -0.65 27.31
C GLN A 128 10.46 0.23 26.19
N ARG A 129 11.02 1.42 25.96
CA ARG A 129 10.60 2.31 24.87
C ARG A 129 10.91 1.73 23.49
N VAL A 130 12.07 1.09 23.32
CA VAL A 130 12.44 0.41 22.08
C VAL A 130 11.47 -0.75 21.81
N GLN A 131 11.13 -1.54 22.82
CA GLN A 131 10.18 -2.66 22.67
C GLN A 131 8.79 -2.16 22.26
N MET A 132 8.24 -1.17 22.96
CA MET A 132 6.94 -0.58 22.61
C MET A 132 6.94 0.05 21.20
N ALA A 133 8.03 0.72 20.80
CA ALA A 133 8.16 1.28 19.46
C ALA A 133 8.19 0.19 18.38
N THR A 134 8.88 -0.92 18.65
CA THR A 134 8.98 -2.07 17.73
C THR A 134 7.62 -2.76 17.57
N GLU A 135 6.90 -3.00 18.67
CA GLU A 135 5.55 -3.57 18.64
C GLU A 135 4.55 -2.65 17.91
N ALA A 136 4.63 -1.34 18.15
CA ALA A 136 3.78 -0.36 17.46
C ALA A 136 4.08 -0.29 15.96
N LEU A 137 5.36 -0.36 15.56
CA LEU A 137 5.77 -0.43 14.15
C LEU A 137 5.24 -1.70 13.48
N ALA A 138 5.43 -2.87 14.11
CA ALA A 138 4.91 -4.14 13.62
C ALA A 138 3.38 -4.10 13.47
N GLY A 139 2.67 -3.57 14.48
CA GLY A 139 1.22 -3.39 14.44
C GLY A 139 0.75 -2.48 13.30
N ARG A 140 1.44 -1.35 13.07
CA ARG A 140 1.14 -0.42 11.97
C ARG A 140 1.40 -1.02 10.60
N LEU A 141 2.49 -1.79 10.45
CA LEU A 141 2.79 -2.51 9.21
C LEU A 141 1.68 -3.52 8.92
N MET A 142 1.28 -4.33 9.91
CA MET A 142 0.18 -5.28 9.75
C MET A 142 -1.13 -4.59 9.40
N GLN A 143 -1.48 -3.50 10.09
CA GLN A 143 -2.69 -2.73 9.76
C GLN A 143 -2.64 -2.18 8.33
N THR A 144 -1.48 -1.70 7.89
CA THR A 144 -1.28 -1.18 6.53
C THR A 144 -1.46 -2.30 5.51
N VAL A 145 -0.84 -3.47 5.72
CA VAL A 145 -1.01 -4.65 4.86
C VAL A 145 -2.48 -5.06 4.77
N MET A 146 -3.19 -5.13 5.90
CA MET A 146 -4.61 -5.50 5.94
C MET A 146 -5.50 -4.46 5.26
N ALA A 147 -5.21 -3.17 5.46
CA ALA A 147 -5.94 -2.07 4.82
C ALA A 147 -5.74 -2.06 3.30
N THR A 148 -4.50 -2.31 2.83
CA THR A 148 -4.19 -2.47 1.42
C THR A 148 -4.89 -3.69 0.83
N PHE A 149 -4.90 -4.82 1.55
CA PHE A 149 -5.60 -6.03 1.10
C PHE A 149 -7.10 -5.77 0.89
N THR A 150 -7.73 -5.05 1.82
CA THR A 150 -9.14 -4.64 1.71
C THR A 150 -9.38 -3.74 0.50
N HIS A 151 -8.45 -2.82 0.20
CA HIS A 151 -8.51 -1.99 -1.01
C HIS A 151 -8.30 -2.79 -2.30
N VAL A 152 -7.43 -3.79 -2.32
CA VAL A 152 -7.23 -4.64 -3.51
C VAL A 152 -8.51 -5.38 -3.87
N ILE A 153 -9.26 -5.86 -2.87
CA ILE A 153 -10.58 -6.49 -3.09
C ILE A 153 -11.55 -5.51 -3.76
N SER A 154 -11.59 -4.24 -3.33
CA SER A 154 -12.48 -3.25 -3.95
C SER A 154 -12.06 -2.87 -5.38
N LEU A 155 -10.77 -3.01 -5.71
CA LEU A 155 -10.24 -2.77 -7.06
C LEU A 155 -10.54 -3.88 -8.07
N ILE A 156 -11.17 -5.00 -7.66
CA ILE A 156 -11.53 -6.08 -8.60
C ILE A 156 -12.52 -5.63 -9.69
N ILE A 157 -13.24 -4.53 -9.44
CA ILE A 157 -14.16 -3.91 -10.41
C ILE A 157 -13.37 -3.20 -11.53
N SER A 158 -12.15 -2.72 -11.24
CA SER A 158 -11.36 -1.92 -12.17
C SER A 158 -11.03 -2.64 -13.49
N PRO A 159 -10.56 -3.90 -13.50
CA PRO A 159 -10.33 -4.63 -14.74
C PRO A 159 -11.59 -4.80 -15.61
N VAL A 160 -12.76 -4.94 -14.98
CA VAL A 160 -14.05 -5.08 -15.70
C VAL A 160 -14.43 -3.76 -16.37
N LEU A 161 -14.31 -2.65 -15.64
CA LEU A 161 -14.53 -1.31 -16.21
C LEU A 161 -13.51 -0.98 -17.30
N ALA A 162 -12.25 -1.36 -17.11
CA ALA A 162 -11.21 -1.18 -18.11
C ALA A 162 -11.53 -1.96 -19.41
N PHE A 163 -12.08 -3.17 -19.29
CA PHE A 163 -12.55 -3.94 -20.44
C PHE A 163 -13.66 -3.19 -21.17
N TYR A 164 -14.63 -2.64 -20.42
CA TYR A 164 -15.70 -1.84 -21.00
C TYR A 164 -15.16 -0.60 -21.72
N PHE A 165 -14.27 0.18 -21.10
CA PHE A 165 -13.63 1.34 -21.74
C PHE A 165 -12.85 0.93 -22.99
N LEU A 166 -12.04 -0.12 -22.91
CA LEU A 166 -11.30 -0.64 -24.06
C LEU A 166 -12.21 -1.16 -25.17
N ARG A 167 -13.46 -1.52 -24.88
CA ARG A 167 -14.48 -1.93 -25.84
C ARG A 167 -15.36 -0.77 -26.34
N ASP A 168 -15.54 0.32 -25.59
CA ASP A 168 -16.47 1.39 -25.97
C ASP A 168 -15.77 2.62 -26.55
N HIS A 169 -14.46 2.78 -26.36
CA HIS A 169 -13.69 3.98 -26.75
C HIS A 169 -13.46 4.17 -28.28
N GLN A 170 -14.34 3.64 -29.13
CA GLN A 170 -14.33 3.83 -30.59
C GLN A 170 -15.75 3.99 -31.18
N ALA A 171 -16.64 4.72 -30.48
CA ALA A 171 -17.85 5.31 -31.07
C ALA A 171 -17.65 6.82 -31.22
#